data_AF-A0A142VA09-F1
#
_entry.id   AF-A0A142VA09-F1
#
_cell.length_a   1.000
_cell.length_b   1.000
_cell.length_c   1.000
_cell.angle_alpha   90.00
_cell.angle_beta   90.00
_cell.angle_gamma   90.00
#
_symmetry.space_group_name_H-M   'P 1'
#
loop_
_entity.id
_entity.type
_entity.pdbx_description
1 polymer ?
#
loop_
_entity_poly.entity_id
_entity_poly.type
_entity_poly.pdbx_seq_one_letter_code
_entity_poly.pdbx_strand_id
1 'polypeptide(L)'
;MDKVTAETQHKSFVGLDLKSDSPGTFTARIATLNVIDKDGDVTLPGAFPNGKNILISAYMHSIWADSLPVGKGVIREEKNEVFVDGTFYLNTTAGKEHYETIKNAPELQEWSYGFRVLEVAENTPWNDNPKVWRVLKKMDVFEASPVLRGAGVNTGTLSIKSEEGITFTGQSEAVLAAVKDLTTRVKSLADLRRKEGRKLSPAFREKLEEQIKTITEMTEELKSLLATPQQPDKAIIASLYLRCQKTLKKLEEI
;
A
#
# COMPACT_ATOMS: atom_id res chain seq x y z
N MET A 1 -17.06 44.57 -23.30
CA MET A 1 -16.74 44.39 -21.86
C MET A 1 -17.13 42.95 -21.55
N ASP A 2 -16.25 42.02 -21.90
CA ASP A 2 -16.55 40.59 -21.87
C ASP A 2 -16.28 40.04 -20.47
N LYS A 3 -17.32 39.49 -19.85
CA LYS A 3 -17.22 38.81 -18.56
C LYS A 3 -16.58 37.44 -18.78
N VAL A 4 -15.31 37.31 -18.42
CA VAL A 4 -14.66 36.01 -18.26
C VAL A 4 -15.17 35.40 -16.95
N THR A 5 -16.11 34.46 -17.05
CA THR A 5 -16.45 33.55 -15.95
C THR A 5 -15.31 32.57 -15.78
N ALA A 6 -14.58 32.66 -14.67
CA ALA A 6 -13.56 31.68 -14.31
C ALA A 6 -14.24 30.36 -13.93
N GLU A 7 -14.24 29.39 -14.85
CA GLU A 7 -14.59 28.00 -14.54
C GLU A 7 -13.49 27.40 -13.66
N THR A 8 -13.87 26.90 -12.48
CA THR A 8 -12.99 26.15 -11.60
C THR A 8 -12.59 24.85 -12.29
N GLN A 9 -11.36 24.77 -12.78
CA GLN A 9 -10.80 23.53 -13.31
C GLN A 9 -10.28 22.66 -12.17
N HIS A 10 -10.94 21.52 -11.93
CA HIS A 10 -10.41 20.49 -11.05
C HIS A 10 -9.54 19.52 -11.85
N LYS A 11 -8.26 19.39 -11.48
CA LYS A 11 -7.40 18.32 -11.97
C LYS A 11 -7.89 16.99 -11.37
N SER A 12 -8.51 16.16 -12.19
CA SER A 12 -8.79 14.77 -11.82
C SER A 12 -7.47 13.99 -11.86
N PHE A 13 -6.99 13.58 -10.69
CA PHE A 13 -6.00 12.51 -10.62
C PHE A 13 -6.70 11.20 -11.02
N VAL A 14 -6.26 10.61 -12.11
CA VAL A 14 -6.66 9.26 -12.54
C VAL A 14 -6.24 8.29 -11.44
N GLY A 15 -7.15 7.38 -11.09
CA GLY A 15 -7.06 6.45 -9.97
C GLY A 15 -5.69 5.80 -9.84
N LEU A 16 -5.17 5.82 -8.62
CA LEU A 16 -3.99 5.07 -8.26
C LEU A 16 -4.40 3.59 -8.26
N ASP A 17 -3.90 2.82 -9.22
CA ASP A 17 -3.91 1.36 -9.12
C ASP A 17 -3.08 0.98 -7.90
N LEU A 18 -3.77 0.64 -6.81
CA LEU A 18 -3.16 0.07 -5.62
C LEU A 18 -2.73 -1.35 -5.98
N LYS A 19 -1.45 -1.52 -6.31
CA LYS A 19 -0.85 -2.85 -6.49
C LYS A 19 -0.99 -3.63 -5.17
N SER A 20 -1.85 -4.63 -5.17
CA SER A 20 -2.36 -5.37 -4.01
C SER A 20 -1.35 -6.23 -3.25
N ASP A 21 -0.06 -6.21 -3.61
CA ASP A 21 0.96 -7.09 -3.04
C ASP A 21 2.20 -6.35 -2.50
N SER A 22 2.15 -5.03 -2.37
CA SER A 22 3.26 -4.29 -1.75
C SER A 22 3.14 -4.26 -0.21
N PRO A 23 4.26 -4.27 0.54
CA PRO A 23 4.24 -4.07 2.00
C PRO A 23 3.49 -2.82 2.39
N GLY A 24 2.78 -2.88 3.53
CA GLY A 24 1.99 -1.76 4.03
C GLY A 24 0.66 -1.54 3.30
N THR A 25 0.31 -2.37 2.32
CA THR A 25 -1.04 -2.42 1.76
C THR A 25 -1.99 -3.14 2.71
N PHE A 26 -3.24 -2.68 2.78
CA PHE A 26 -4.25 -3.26 3.66
C PHE A 26 -5.67 -3.11 3.08
N THR A 27 -6.58 -3.92 3.58
CA THR A 27 -8.03 -3.73 3.41
C THR A 27 -8.66 -3.63 4.80
N ALA A 28 -9.40 -2.56 5.03
CA ALA A 28 -10.19 -2.38 6.25
C ALA A 28 -11.65 -2.17 5.90
N ARG A 29 -12.54 -2.77 6.69
CA ARG A 29 -13.98 -2.49 6.64
C ARG A 29 -14.27 -1.31 7.55
N ILE A 30 -14.78 -0.23 6.97
CA ILE A 30 -15.03 1.04 7.66
C ILE A 30 -16.52 1.25 7.99
N ALA A 31 -17.43 0.52 7.34
CA ALA A 31 -18.86 0.53 7.69
C ALA A 31 -19.57 -0.76 7.26
N THR A 32 -20.61 -1.11 8.00
CA THR A 32 -21.66 -2.05 7.58
C THR A 32 -22.95 -1.25 7.38
N LEU A 33 -23.62 -1.48 6.26
CA LEU A 33 -24.79 -0.72 5.79
C LEU A 33 -26.09 -1.40 6.22
N ASN A 34 -27.20 -0.64 6.19
CA ASN A 34 -28.54 -1.09 6.55
C ASN A 34 -28.69 -1.63 7.99
N VAL A 35 -27.76 -1.28 8.87
CA VAL A 35 -27.79 -1.60 10.31
C VAL A 35 -27.77 -0.31 11.12
N ILE A 36 -28.37 -0.36 12.31
CA ILE A 36 -28.28 0.74 13.28
C ILE A 36 -26.90 0.66 13.93
N ASP A 37 -26.11 1.72 13.80
CA ASP A 37 -24.79 1.82 14.40
C ASP A 37 -24.86 2.24 15.88
N LYS A 38 -23.69 2.33 16.53
CA LYS A 38 -23.61 2.63 17.96
C LYS A 38 -23.98 4.08 18.29
N ASP A 39 -24.03 4.97 17.30
CA ASP A 39 -24.49 6.36 17.44
C ASP A 39 -25.99 6.50 17.11
N GLY A 40 -26.66 5.40 16.73
CA GLY A 40 -28.08 5.37 16.43
C GLY A 40 -28.42 5.77 15.00
N ASP A 41 -27.43 5.79 14.11
CA ASP A 41 -27.62 6.09 12.69
C ASP A 41 -27.74 4.83 11.85
N VAL A 42 -28.37 4.98 10.69
CA VAL A 42 -28.41 3.96 9.64
C VAL A 42 -27.80 4.53 8.39
N THR A 43 -26.84 3.82 7.79
CA THR A 43 -26.26 4.22 6.50
C THR A 43 -26.78 3.34 5.36
N LEU A 44 -27.28 3.97 4.31
CA LEU A 44 -27.82 3.26 3.14
C LEU A 44 -26.74 2.92 2.10
N PRO A 45 -26.95 1.86 1.29
CA PRO A 45 -26.19 1.63 0.07
C PRO A 45 -26.18 2.85 -0.85
N GLY A 46 -25.02 3.13 -1.43
CA GLY A 46 -24.77 4.32 -2.24
C GLY A 46 -24.55 5.61 -1.46
N ALA A 47 -24.58 5.59 -0.12
CA ALA A 47 -24.28 6.77 0.67
C ALA A 47 -22.82 7.20 0.59
N PHE A 48 -21.91 6.24 0.47
CA PHE A 48 -20.47 6.48 0.38
C PHE A 48 -20.05 6.85 -1.05
N PRO A 49 -19.04 7.73 -1.20
CA PRO A 49 -18.48 8.07 -2.50
C PRO A 49 -17.55 6.94 -3.00
N ASN A 50 -18.12 5.89 -3.58
CA ASN A 50 -17.39 4.75 -4.12
C ASN A 50 -16.31 5.17 -5.14
N GLY A 51 -15.10 4.61 -5.03
CA GLY A 51 -13.94 4.96 -5.86
C GLY A 51 -13.20 6.24 -5.46
N LYS A 52 -13.64 6.93 -4.39
CA LYS A 52 -12.98 8.15 -3.93
C LYS A 52 -11.66 7.85 -3.22
N ASN A 53 -10.61 8.59 -3.58
CA ASN A 53 -9.34 8.62 -2.84
C ASN A 53 -9.49 9.43 -1.55
N ILE A 54 -9.02 8.88 -0.44
CA ILE A 54 -9.01 9.51 0.88
C ILE A 54 -7.65 9.36 1.54
N LEU A 55 -7.43 10.16 2.58
CA LEU A 55 -6.28 10.00 3.47
C LEU A 55 -6.58 8.92 4.51
N ILE A 56 -5.53 8.20 4.92
CA ILE A 56 -5.58 7.40 6.14
C ILE A 56 -5.08 8.29 7.27
N SER A 57 -5.97 8.61 8.19
CA SER A 57 -5.65 9.40 9.36
C SER A 57 -4.84 8.58 10.35
N ALA A 58 -4.00 9.27 11.12
CA ALA A 58 -3.45 8.72 12.34
C ALA A 58 -4.56 8.34 13.33
N TYR A 59 -4.20 7.55 14.34
CA TYR A 59 -5.10 6.94 15.31
C TYR A 59 -6.10 7.94 15.90
N MET A 60 -7.36 7.52 16.07
CA MET A 60 -8.44 8.36 16.64
C MET A 60 -8.66 9.68 15.91
N HIS A 61 -8.70 9.66 14.57
CA HIS A 61 -8.99 10.85 13.76
C HIS A 61 -8.02 12.03 14.00
N SER A 62 -6.79 11.76 14.45
CA SER A 62 -5.86 12.80 14.91
C SER A 62 -5.34 13.74 13.82
N ILE A 63 -5.59 13.48 12.53
CA ILE A 63 -5.27 14.46 11.47
C ILE A 63 -6.13 15.72 11.52
N TRP A 64 -7.28 15.67 12.19
CA TRP A 64 -8.11 16.85 12.45
C TRP A 64 -7.56 17.71 13.61
N ALA A 65 -6.58 17.18 14.35
CA ALA A 65 -5.86 17.88 15.38
C ALA A 65 -4.46 18.27 14.88
N ASP A 66 -3.44 17.47 15.21
CA ASP A 66 -2.02 17.82 15.07
C ASP A 66 -1.20 16.75 14.34
N SER A 67 -1.81 15.64 13.93
CA SER A 67 -1.10 14.54 13.29
C SER A 67 -1.05 14.66 11.77
N LEU A 68 0.02 14.14 11.17
CA LEU A 68 0.11 13.99 9.72
C LEU A 68 -0.63 12.72 9.26
N PRO A 69 -1.14 12.68 8.02
CA PRO A 69 -1.67 11.46 7.43
C PRO A 69 -0.61 10.35 7.40
N VAL A 70 -1.05 9.12 7.69
CA VAL A 70 -0.18 7.94 7.80
C VAL A 70 -0.26 7.05 6.57
N GLY A 71 -1.14 7.38 5.63
CA GLY A 71 -1.36 6.63 4.40
C GLY A 71 -2.39 7.26 3.49
N LYS A 72 -2.74 6.54 2.43
CA LYS A 72 -3.86 6.86 1.53
C LYS A 72 -4.64 5.60 1.19
N GLY A 73 -5.89 5.76 0.77
CA GLY A 73 -6.70 4.63 0.32
C GLY A 73 -7.83 5.03 -0.62
N VAL A 74 -8.50 4.04 -1.16
CA VAL A 74 -9.66 4.18 -2.04
C VAL A 74 -10.85 3.52 -1.35
N ILE A 75 -11.98 4.25 -1.30
CA ILE A 75 -13.23 3.72 -0.79
C ILE A 75 -13.81 2.75 -1.81
N ARG A 76 -14.19 1.56 -1.35
CA ARG A 76 -14.89 0.55 -2.14
C ARG A 76 -16.13 0.09 -1.40
N GLU A 77 -17.29 0.23 -2.02
CA GLU A 77 -18.55 -0.32 -1.51
C GLU A 77 -18.87 -1.64 -2.22
N GLU A 78 -19.10 -2.70 -1.45
CA GLU A 78 -19.58 -3.98 -1.97
C GLU A 78 -20.70 -4.54 -1.09
N LYS A 79 -21.84 -4.86 -1.71
CA LYS A 79 -23.03 -5.37 -1.02
C LYS A 79 -23.48 -4.42 0.11
N ASN A 80 -23.39 -4.86 1.36
CA ASN A 80 -23.76 -4.10 2.55
C ASN A 80 -22.52 -3.68 3.37
N GLU A 81 -21.34 -3.62 2.76
CA GLU A 81 -20.10 -3.29 3.45
C GLU A 81 -19.33 -2.24 2.66
N VAL A 82 -18.63 -1.39 3.41
CA VAL A 82 -17.76 -0.36 2.85
C VAL A 82 -16.36 -0.61 3.35
N PHE A 83 -15.44 -0.66 2.39
CA PHE A 83 -14.04 -0.94 2.57
C PHE A 83 -13.20 0.28 2.21
N VAL A 84 -12.00 0.29 2.78
CA VAL A 84 -10.88 1.09 2.30
C VAL A 84 -9.77 0.12 1.94
N ASP A 85 -9.40 0.13 0.66
CA ASP A 85 -8.15 -0.48 0.21
C ASP A 85 -7.07 0.59 0.29
N GLY A 86 -6.09 0.39 1.16
CA GLY A 86 -5.17 1.42 1.60
C GLY A 86 -3.70 1.03 1.52
N THR A 87 -2.83 2.02 1.72
CA THR A 87 -1.38 1.85 1.84
C THR A 87 -0.84 2.84 2.86
N PHE A 88 -0.07 2.33 3.83
CA PHE A 88 0.67 3.14 4.79
C PHE A 88 1.94 3.75 4.19
N TYR A 89 2.32 4.94 4.67
CA TYR A 89 3.56 5.61 4.29
C TYR A 89 4.74 5.06 5.09
N LEU A 90 5.26 3.90 4.67
CA LEU A 90 6.36 3.20 5.37
C LEU A 90 7.70 3.98 5.38
N ASN A 91 7.83 5.00 4.52
CA ASN A 91 8.96 5.91 4.49
C ASN A 91 8.86 7.05 5.53
N THR A 92 7.80 7.07 6.34
CA THR A 92 7.61 8.00 7.45
C THR A 92 7.59 7.22 8.76
N THR A 93 8.11 7.83 9.84
CA THR A 93 8.06 7.22 11.17
C THR A 93 6.62 6.91 11.58
N ALA A 94 5.72 7.90 11.48
CA ALA A 94 4.32 7.75 11.86
C ALA A 94 3.61 6.67 11.03
N GLY A 95 3.80 6.64 9.70
CA GLY A 95 3.20 5.63 8.84
C GLY A 95 3.70 4.22 9.13
N LYS A 96 5.00 4.05 9.40
CA LYS A 96 5.58 2.77 9.78
C LYS A 96 5.07 2.29 11.14
N GLU A 97 5.01 3.17 12.15
CA GLU A 97 4.48 2.83 13.47
C GLU A 97 3.02 2.38 13.40
N HIS A 98 2.17 3.11 12.66
CA HIS A 98 0.76 2.73 12.50
C HIS A 98 0.60 1.39 11.78
N TYR A 99 1.37 1.16 10.73
CA TYR A 99 1.40 -0.12 10.03
C TYR A 99 1.75 -1.27 10.99
N GLU A 100 2.82 -1.14 11.78
CA GLU A 100 3.22 -2.17 12.74
C GLU A 100 2.18 -2.34 13.87
N THR A 101 1.61 -1.26 14.40
CA THR A 101 0.56 -1.32 15.43
C THR A 101 -0.67 -2.07 14.95
N ILE A 102 -1.14 -1.80 13.72
CA ILE A 102 -2.32 -2.48 13.17
C ILE A 102 -1.99 -3.92 12.81
N LYS A 103 -0.80 -4.17 12.25
CA LYS A 103 -0.34 -5.52 11.89
C LYS A 103 -0.27 -6.46 13.09
N ASN A 104 0.21 -5.98 14.23
CA ASN A 104 0.40 -6.81 15.42
C ASN A 104 -0.86 -6.99 16.28
N ALA A 105 -1.92 -6.20 16.04
CA ALA A 105 -3.16 -6.28 16.80
C ALA A 105 -4.41 -5.97 15.93
N PRO A 106 -4.60 -6.64 14.78
CA PRO A 106 -5.64 -6.27 13.83
C PRO A 106 -7.05 -6.53 14.35
N GLU A 107 -7.25 -7.57 15.16
CA GLU A 107 -8.55 -7.89 15.78
C GLU A 107 -8.89 -7.06 17.02
N LEU A 108 -7.93 -6.30 17.57
CA LEU A 108 -8.12 -5.51 18.79
C LEU A 108 -8.54 -4.06 18.50
N GLN A 109 -8.69 -3.70 17.22
CA GLN A 109 -8.91 -2.35 16.76
C GLN A 109 -10.04 -2.31 15.75
N GLU A 110 -10.81 -1.24 15.80
CA GLU A 110 -11.92 -0.96 14.89
C GLU A 110 -11.50 0.16 13.92
N TRP A 111 -12.36 0.44 12.95
CA TRP A 111 -12.16 1.55 12.02
C TRP A 111 -13.33 2.52 12.07
N SER A 112 -13.02 3.78 11.80
CA SER A 112 -13.96 4.87 11.71
C SER A 112 -13.56 5.79 10.54
N TYR A 113 -14.42 6.73 10.19
CA TYR A 113 -14.22 7.65 9.07
C TYR A 113 -14.74 9.05 9.40
N GLY A 114 -14.05 10.06 8.90
CA GLY A 114 -14.44 11.47 9.00
C GLY A 114 -15.20 11.89 7.75
N PHE A 115 -16.39 12.46 7.92
CA PHE A 115 -17.28 12.76 6.80
C PHE A 115 -18.14 14.00 7.02
N ARG A 116 -18.75 14.46 5.93
CA ARG A 116 -19.79 15.48 5.90
C ARG A 116 -21.05 14.90 5.28
N VAL A 117 -22.18 15.09 5.95
CA VAL A 117 -23.49 14.69 5.45
C VAL A 117 -23.90 15.57 4.27
N LEU A 118 -24.38 14.95 3.19
CA LEU A 118 -24.92 15.64 2.01
C LEU A 118 -26.43 15.44 1.87
N GLU A 119 -26.93 14.25 2.23
CA GLU A 119 -28.36 13.93 2.24
C GLU A 119 -28.69 13.00 3.41
N VAL A 120 -29.70 13.37 4.19
CA VAL A 120 -30.11 12.68 5.41
C VAL A 120 -31.61 12.76 5.61
N ALA A 121 -32.20 11.73 6.22
CA ALA A 121 -33.51 11.80 6.85
C ALA A 121 -33.35 11.64 8.36
N GLU A 122 -33.85 12.60 9.13
CA GLU A 122 -33.77 12.57 10.59
C GLU A 122 -35.01 11.92 11.18
N ASN A 123 -34.90 11.40 12.40
CA ASN A 123 -36.06 10.99 13.19
C ASN A 123 -36.99 9.99 12.47
N THR A 124 -36.41 9.07 11.68
CA THR A 124 -37.14 8.18 10.77
C THR A 124 -37.31 6.78 11.39
N PRO A 125 -38.46 6.11 11.28
CA PRO A 125 -38.60 4.70 11.66
C PRO A 125 -37.69 3.80 10.81
N TRP A 126 -37.13 2.74 11.40
CA TRP A 126 -36.27 1.80 10.67
C TRP A 126 -36.50 0.37 11.15
N ASN A 127 -36.99 -0.51 10.27
CA ASN A 127 -37.49 -1.85 10.64
C ASN A 127 -38.47 -1.76 11.83
N ASP A 128 -38.34 -2.65 12.82
CA ASP A 128 -39.14 -2.65 14.04
C ASP A 128 -38.74 -1.55 15.04
N ASN A 129 -37.71 -0.74 14.73
CA ASN A 129 -37.33 0.38 15.57
C ASN A 129 -38.22 1.60 15.26
N PRO A 130 -38.96 2.14 16.25
CA PRO A 130 -39.86 3.27 16.04
C PRO A 130 -39.13 4.53 15.55
N LYS A 131 -37.82 4.66 15.81
CA LYS A 131 -37.04 5.83 15.43
C LYS A 131 -35.53 5.58 15.47
N VAL A 132 -34.84 5.89 14.39
CA VAL A 132 -33.38 6.09 14.36
C VAL A 132 -33.05 7.59 14.32
N TRP A 133 -31.83 7.95 14.73
CA TRP A 133 -31.40 9.34 14.80
C TRP A 133 -31.29 9.93 13.39
N ARG A 134 -30.45 9.34 12.53
CA ARG A 134 -30.31 9.71 11.12
C ARG A 134 -30.32 8.48 10.23
N VAL A 135 -30.92 8.63 9.05
CA VAL A 135 -30.74 7.74 7.90
C VAL A 135 -29.86 8.48 6.89
N LEU A 136 -28.59 8.10 6.82
CA LEU A 136 -27.58 8.69 5.95
C LEU A 136 -27.75 8.14 4.53
N LYS A 137 -28.15 9.01 3.60
CA LYS A 137 -28.41 8.66 2.20
C LYS A 137 -27.27 9.04 1.28
N LYS A 138 -26.52 10.09 1.62
CA LYS A 138 -25.36 10.56 0.86
C LYS A 138 -24.41 11.33 1.75
N MET A 139 -23.11 11.09 1.60
CA MET A 139 -22.07 11.80 2.32
C MET A 139 -20.82 12.01 1.48
N ASP A 140 -19.98 12.92 1.96
CA ASP A 140 -18.64 13.16 1.47
C ASP A 140 -17.64 12.71 2.54
N VAL A 141 -16.78 11.75 2.23
CA VAL A 141 -15.82 11.16 3.18
C VAL A 141 -14.43 11.76 2.95
N PHE A 142 -13.79 12.21 4.02
CA PHE A 142 -12.48 12.89 3.95
C PHE A 142 -11.32 11.96 4.29
N GLU A 143 -11.52 11.08 5.27
CA GLU A 143 -10.49 10.20 5.82
C GLU A 143 -11.10 8.95 6.46
N ALA A 144 -10.25 7.94 6.64
CA ALA A 144 -10.53 6.79 7.49
C ALA A 144 -9.38 6.61 8.48
N SER A 145 -9.70 6.18 9.71
CA SER A 145 -8.72 6.03 10.78
C SER A 145 -8.92 4.73 11.58
N PRO A 146 -7.83 4.13 12.06
CA PRO A 146 -7.90 3.12 13.10
C PRO A 146 -8.33 3.78 14.42
N VAL A 147 -9.22 3.10 15.14
CA VAL A 147 -9.77 3.55 16.42
C VAL A 147 -9.86 2.37 17.39
N LEU A 148 -9.90 2.66 18.69
CA LEU A 148 -10.09 1.61 19.71
C LEU A 148 -11.50 1.01 19.60
N ARG A 149 -12.49 1.87 19.39
CA ARG A 149 -13.90 1.53 19.17
C ARG A 149 -14.50 2.54 18.19
N GLY A 150 -15.02 2.06 17.08
CA GLY A 150 -15.76 2.87 16.11
C GLY A 150 -17.25 2.86 16.43
N ALA A 151 -17.97 3.84 15.90
CA ALA A 151 -19.43 3.86 15.94
C ALA A 151 -20.03 2.75 15.05
N GLY A 152 -19.37 2.45 13.93
CA GLY A 152 -19.78 1.43 12.98
C GLY A 152 -19.87 0.02 13.59
N VAL A 153 -20.73 -0.79 13.00
CA VAL A 153 -20.87 -2.21 13.35
C VAL A 153 -19.84 -3.02 12.57
N ASN A 154 -19.16 -3.95 13.24
CA ASN A 154 -18.24 -4.91 12.64
C ASN A 154 -17.10 -4.27 11.82
N THR A 155 -16.64 -3.06 12.16
CA THR A 155 -15.50 -2.44 11.48
C THR A 155 -14.19 -3.09 11.95
N GLY A 156 -13.17 -3.10 11.11
CA GLY A 156 -11.92 -3.81 11.42
C GLY A 156 -11.00 -4.01 10.23
N THR A 157 -9.76 -4.38 10.52
CA THR A 157 -8.76 -4.74 9.50
C THR A 157 -9.02 -6.16 9.00
N LEU A 158 -9.15 -6.34 7.69
CA LEU A 158 -9.41 -7.64 7.07
C LEU A 158 -8.14 -8.29 6.50
N SER A 159 -7.25 -7.46 5.96
CA SER A 159 -5.95 -7.92 5.50
C SER A 159 -4.93 -6.79 5.64
N ILE A 160 -3.68 -7.15 5.93
CA ILE A 160 -2.55 -6.22 5.96
C ILE A 160 -1.30 -7.00 5.53
N LYS A 161 -0.60 -6.50 4.51
CA LYS A 161 0.54 -7.21 3.92
C LYS A 161 1.80 -6.92 4.71
N SER A 162 2.43 -7.99 5.19
CA SER A 162 3.68 -7.97 5.96
C SER A 162 4.93 -7.80 5.09
N GLU A 163 6.00 -7.24 5.66
CA GLU A 163 7.35 -7.34 5.09
C GLU A 163 7.88 -8.79 5.18
N GLU A 164 7.53 -9.52 6.24
CA GLU A 164 7.72 -10.97 6.38
C GLU A 164 6.74 -11.68 5.43
N GLY A 165 7.12 -11.78 4.16
CA GLY A 165 6.22 -12.22 3.09
C GLY A 165 6.47 -11.55 1.75
N ILE A 166 7.40 -10.58 1.67
CA ILE A 166 7.89 -10.12 0.38
C ILE A 166 8.54 -11.32 -0.30
N THR A 167 7.91 -11.81 -1.36
CA THR A 167 8.53 -12.81 -2.23
C THR A 167 9.85 -12.24 -2.76
N PHE A 168 10.84 -13.08 -3.02
CA PHE A 168 12.09 -12.63 -3.65
C PHE A 168 11.83 -11.70 -4.86
N THR A 169 10.79 -12.03 -5.65
CA THR A 169 10.32 -11.21 -6.77
C THR A 169 9.85 -9.81 -6.32
N GLY A 170 8.99 -9.72 -5.31
CA GLY A 170 8.53 -8.43 -4.79
C GLY A 170 9.66 -7.56 -4.23
N GLN A 171 10.64 -8.18 -3.57
CA GLN A 171 11.80 -7.47 -3.03
C GLN A 171 12.68 -6.95 -4.15
N SER A 172 12.93 -7.80 -5.16
CA SER A 172 13.70 -7.45 -6.35
C SER A 172 13.06 -6.29 -7.13
N GLU A 173 11.74 -6.34 -7.36
CA GLU A 173 11.01 -5.27 -8.05
C GLU A 173 11.04 -3.95 -7.27
N ALA A 174 10.86 -3.99 -5.95
CA ALA A 174 10.92 -2.80 -5.10
C ALA A 174 12.30 -2.14 -5.13
N VAL A 175 13.37 -2.93 -5.05
CA VAL A 175 14.75 -2.43 -5.17
C VAL A 175 14.98 -1.80 -6.55
N LEU A 176 14.55 -2.45 -7.63
CA LEU A 176 14.68 -1.91 -8.99
C LEU A 176 13.91 -0.60 -9.17
N ALA A 177 12.70 -0.48 -8.60
CA ALA A 177 11.92 0.74 -8.62
C ALA A 177 12.64 1.88 -7.88
N ALA A 178 13.14 1.62 -6.67
CA ALA A 178 13.87 2.62 -5.88
C ALA A 178 15.12 3.15 -6.60
N VAL A 179 15.90 2.26 -7.24
CA VAL A 179 17.09 2.66 -8.03
C VAL A 179 16.70 3.50 -9.25
N LYS A 180 15.59 3.17 -9.93
CA LYS A 180 15.07 3.98 -11.06
C LYS A 180 14.61 5.36 -10.63
N ASP A 181 13.92 5.46 -9.50
CA ASP A 181 13.43 6.73 -8.96
C ASP A 181 14.60 7.63 -8.55
N LEU A 182 15.61 7.06 -7.87
CA LEU A 182 16.84 7.76 -7.54
C LEU A 182 17.53 8.28 -8.80
N THR A 183 17.67 7.44 -9.83
CA THR A 183 18.26 7.83 -11.12
C THR A 183 17.52 8.99 -11.76
N THR A 184 16.17 8.94 -11.76
CA THR A 184 15.32 9.99 -12.31
C THR A 184 15.49 11.31 -11.55
N ARG A 185 15.52 11.25 -10.21
CA ARG A 185 15.77 12.41 -9.35
C ARG A 185 17.14 13.04 -9.62
N VAL A 186 18.19 12.23 -9.73
CA VAL A 186 19.56 12.72 -10.01
C VAL A 186 19.64 13.38 -11.38
N LYS A 187 19.01 12.80 -12.42
CA LYS A 187 18.93 13.41 -13.76
C LYS A 187 18.20 14.76 -13.73
N SER A 188 17.04 14.81 -13.08
CA SER A 188 16.27 16.06 -12.93
C SER A 188 17.10 17.16 -12.25
N LEU A 189 17.82 16.82 -11.18
CA LEU A 189 18.72 17.75 -10.50
C LEU A 189 19.88 18.23 -11.39
N ALA A 190 20.47 17.32 -12.16
CA ALA A 190 21.55 17.67 -13.09
C ALA A 190 21.06 18.61 -14.20
N ASP A 191 19.85 18.38 -14.73
CA ASP A 191 19.24 19.20 -15.77
C ASP A 191 18.86 20.59 -15.23
N LEU A 192 18.29 20.68 -14.03
CA LEU A 192 17.99 21.95 -13.36
C LEU A 192 19.27 22.79 -13.17
N ARG A 193 20.34 22.19 -12.63
CA ARG A 193 21.60 22.90 -12.46
C ARG A 193 22.19 23.34 -13.80
N ARG A 194 22.12 22.50 -14.83
CA ARG A 194 22.58 22.84 -16.18
C ARG A 194 21.81 24.04 -16.76
N LYS A 195 20.48 24.09 -16.59
CA LYS A 195 19.64 25.22 -17.01
C LYS A 195 20.03 26.52 -16.30
N GLU A 196 20.52 26.44 -15.06
CA GLU A 196 21.02 27.57 -14.29
C GLU A 196 22.50 27.90 -14.56
N GLY A 197 23.15 27.23 -15.52
CA GLY A 197 24.59 27.39 -15.79
C GLY A 197 25.51 26.81 -14.70
N ARG A 198 24.95 26.04 -13.76
CA ARG A 198 25.66 25.44 -12.62
C ARG A 198 25.99 23.97 -12.89
N LYS A 199 27.10 23.49 -12.32
CA LYS A 199 27.44 22.06 -12.29
C LYS A 199 26.94 21.43 -10.99
N LEU A 200 26.81 20.09 -10.94
CA LEU A 200 26.66 19.36 -9.69
C LEU A 200 27.82 19.73 -8.74
N SER A 201 27.51 20.06 -7.48
CA SER A 201 28.52 20.44 -6.49
C SER A 201 29.52 19.30 -6.22
N PRO A 202 30.77 19.60 -5.84
CA PRO A 202 31.78 18.58 -5.53
C PRO A 202 31.29 17.55 -4.50
N ALA A 203 30.75 18.00 -3.37
CA ALA A 203 30.22 17.12 -2.32
C ALA A 203 29.07 16.21 -2.80
N PHE A 204 28.24 16.68 -3.75
CA PHE A 204 27.18 15.84 -4.31
C PHE A 204 27.73 14.79 -5.28
N ARG A 205 28.78 15.12 -6.03
CA ARG A 205 29.46 14.18 -6.93
C ARG A 205 30.15 13.08 -6.13
N GLU A 206 30.87 13.45 -5.09
CA GLU A 206 31.54 12.52 -4.18
C GLU A 206 30.55 11.52 -3.58
N LYS A 207 29.41 12.01 -3.06
CA LYS A 207 28.34 11.13 -2.55
C LYS A 207 27.74 10.22 -3.62
N LEU A 208 27.60 10.71 -4.85
CA LEU A 208 27.09 9.90 -5.97
C LEU A 208 28.10 8.83 -6.39
N GLU A 209 29.38 9.16 -6.41
CA GLU A 209 30.48 8.22 -6.69
C GLU A 209 30.56 7.12 -5.62
N GLU A 210 30.43 7.47 -4.34
CA GLU A 210 30.34 6.51 -3.24
C GLU A 210 29.15 5.55 -3.41
N GLN A 211 27.97 6.08 -3.71
CA GLN A 211 26.78 5.25 -3.95
C GLN A 211 26.95 4.33 -5.17
N ILE A 212 27.53 4.82 -6.26
CA ILE A 212 27.82 4.02 -7.46
C ILE A 212 28.79 2.89 -7.11
N LYS A 213 29.83 3.17 -6.33
CA LYS A 213 30.80 2.17 -5.90
C LYS A 213 30.12 1.05 -5.10
N THR A 214 29.34 1.38 -4.08
CA THR A 214 28.63 0.39 -3.26
C THR A 214 27.66 -0.45 -4.10
N ILE A 215 26.88 0.17 -4.99
CA ILE A 215 25.96 -0.56 -5.87
C ILE A 215 26.72 -1.51 -6.80
N THR A 216 27.90 -1.09 -7.28
CA THR A 216 28.74 -1.92 -8.15
C THR A 216 29.29 -3.12 -7.38
N GLU A 217 29.79 -2.93 -6.16
CA GLU A 217 30.25 -4.00 -5.27
C GLU A 217 29.14 -5.03 -5.01
N MET A 218 27.93 -4.57 -4.66
CA MET A 218 26.76 -5.44 -4.48
C MET A 218 26.39 -6.18 -5.77
N THR A 219 26.56 -5.54 -6.93
CA THR A 219 26.29 -6.18 -8.23
C THR A 219 27.28 -7.32 -8.50
N GLU A 220 28.56 -7.15 -8.15
CA GLU A 220 29.56 -8.21 -8.28
C GLU A 220 29.30 -9.37 -7.30
N GLU A 221 28.88 -9.08 -6.07
CA GLU A 221 28.43 -10.10 -5.11
C GLU A 221 27.25 -10.91 -5.69
N LEU A 222 26.24 -10.25 -6.23
CA LEU A 222 25.10 -10.92 -6.85
C LEU A 222 25.49 -11.75 -8.08
N LYS A 223 26.43 -11.27 -8.91
CA LYS A 223 26.99 -12.04 -10.03
C LYS A 223 27.73 -13.28 -9.55
N SER A 224 28.45 -13.20 -8.43
CA SER A 224 29.16 -14.36 -7.87
C SER A 224 28.21 -15.50 -7.48
N LEU A 225 26.99 -15.18 -7.03
CA LEU A 225 25.96 -16.17 -6.73
C LEU A 225 25.50 -16.94 -7.97
N LEU A 226 25.49 -16.28 -9.14
CA LEU A 226 25.19 -16.91 -10.44
C LEU A 226 26.33 -17.80 -10.95
N ALA A 227 27.55 -17.62 -10.46
CA ALA A 227 28.73 -18.39 -10.86
C ALA A 227 28.89 -19.72 -10.10
N THR A 228 28.00 -20.04 -9.15
CA THR A 228 28.00 -21.32 -8.45
C THR A 228 27.63 -22.44 -9.43
N PRO A 229 28.48 -23.45 -9.67
CA PRO A 229 28.16 -24.54 -10.59
C PRO A 229 26.89 -25.27 -10.13
N GLN A 230 25.91 -25.39 -11.02
CA GLN A 230 24.76 -26.25 -10.77
C GLN A 230 25.28 -27.67 -10.53
N GLN A 231 24.95 -28.28 -9.39
CA GLN A 231 25.36 -29.66 -9.15
C GLN A 231 24.89 -30.53 -10.31
N PRO A 232 25.78 -31.36 -10.90
CA PRO A 232 25.39 -32.21 -12.00
C PRO A 232 24.19 -33.07 -11.57
N ASP A 233 23.19 -33.16 -12.44
CA ASP A 233 21.95 -33.88 -12.17
C ASP A 233 22.28 -35.28 -11.62
N LYS A 234 21.69 -35.62 -10.47
CA LYS A 234 21.86 -36.94 -9.84
C LYS A 234 21.55 -38.07 -10.81
N ALA A 235 20.63 -37.87 -11.77
CA ALA A 235 20.33 -38.82 -12.82
C ALA A 235 21.53 -39.03 -13.78
N ILE A 236 22.24 -37.96 -14.14
CA ILE A 236 23.44 -38.03 -14.98
C ILE A 236 24.56 -38.75 -14.23
N ILE A 237 24.78 -38.41 -12.95
CA ILE A 237 25.78 -39.08 -12.10
C ILE A 237 25.48 -40.59 -11.98
N ALA A 238 24.22 -40.94 -11.71
CA ALA A 238 23.80 -42.34 -11.62
C ALA A 238 23.99 -43.10 -12.95
N SER A 239 23.69 -42.45 -14.08
CA SER A 239 23.87 -43.05 -15.41
C SER A 239 25.35 -43.28 -15.75
N LEU A 240 26.23 -42.34 -15.39
CA LEU A 240 27.67 -42.45 -15.58
C LEU A 240 28.26 -43.53 -14.68
N TYR A 241 27.83 -43.60 -13.42
CA TYR A 241 28.25 -44.63 -12.48
C TYR A 241 27.86 -46.04 -12.96
N LEU A 242 26.62 -46.22 -13.43
CA LEU A 242 26.15 -47.49 -13.98
C LEU A 242 26.92 -47.88 -15.26
N ARG A 243 27.27 -46.89 -16.09
CA ARG A 243 28.09 -47.11 -17.29
C ARG A 243 29.51 -47.54 -16.92
N CYS A 244 30.13 -46.90 -15.93
CA CYS A 244 31.43 -47.31 -15.39
C CYS A 244 31.40 -48.74 -14.85
N GLN A 245 30.40 -49.09 -14.04
CA GLN A 245 30.27 -50.46 -13.51
C GLN A 245 30.14 -51.51 -14.61
N LYS A 246 29.33 -51.24 -15.64
CA LYS A 246 29.18 -52.14 -16.79
C LYS A 246 30.49 -52.31 -17.57
N THR A 247 31.27 -51.25 -17.73
CA THR A 247 32.57 -51.31 -18.41
C THR A 247 33.60 -52.07 -17.57
N LEU A 248 33.66 -51.84 -16.26
CA LEU A 248 34.55 -52.56 -15.35
C LEU A 248 34.27 -54.07 -15.38
N LYS A 249 32.99 -54.45 -15.27
CA LYS A 249 32.59 -55.87 -15.34
C LYS A 249 33.00 -56.52 -16.67
N LYS A 250 32.89 -55.79 -17.79
CA LYS A 250 33.35 -56.28 -19.10
C LYS A 250 34.87 -56.44 -19.21
N LEU A 251 35.64 -55.65 -18.47
CA LEU A 251 37.09 -55.75 -18.42
C LEU A 251 37.56 -56.89 -17.51
N GLU A 252 36.78 -57.27 -16.50
CA GLU A 252 37.05 -58.42 -15.63
C GLU A 252 36.74 -59.77 -16.31
N GLU A 253 35.98 -59.76 -17.41
CA GLU A 253 35.60 -60.94 -18.20
C GLU A 253 36.58 -61.23 -19.37
N ILE A 254 37.67 -60.45 -19.51
CA ILE A 254 38.76 -60.63 -20.49
C ILE A 254 40.02 -61.10 -19.76
#